data_AF-A0A961CW56-F1
#
_entry.id   AF-A0A961CW56-F1
#
_cell.length_a   1.000
_cell.length_b   1.000
_cell.length_c   1.000
_cell.angle_alpha   90.00
_cell.angle_beta   90.00
_cell.angle_gamma   90.00
#
_symmetry.space_group_name_H-M   'P 1'
#
loop_
_entity.id
_entity.type
_entity.pdbx_description
1 polymer ?
#
loop_
_entity_poly.entity_id
_entity_poly.type
_entity_poly.pdbx_seq_one_letter_code
_entity_poly.pdbx_strand_id
1 'polypeptide(L)'
;MDHGDLFIEAIREARDHTPPDHPTGGVDAFLRCAPDWPPVRLAQECTRLVAELAAADQVVLHARQGDQMVCCALHPPRLSTPLARTQDADGFPWGIDDLVPSRFLAVHDAGPLPAIVVDEGSTTIEELGFRSAVHLPLRAGNRPMGALNLYWSRPGVNWDDTIGPIARALGVYTLEA
;
A
#
# COMPACT_ATOMS: atom_id res chain seq x y z
N MET A 1 0.90 11.57 19.08
CA MET A 1 0.84 12.29 17.79
C MET A 1 -0.04 11.45 16.91
N ASP A 2 -1.14 12.00 16.41
CA ASP A 2 -2.09 11.27 15.58
C ASP A 2 -1.42 11.00 14.22
N HIS A 3 -1.48 9.76 13.74
CA HIS A 3 -0.86 9.38 12.48
C HIS A 3 -1.59 10.02 11.27
N GLY A 4 -2.83 10.47 11.44
CA GLY A 4 -3.52 11.31 10.46
C GLY A 4 -2.85 12.68 10.25
N ASP A 5 -2.28 13.25 11.30
CA ASP A 5 -1.55 14.53 11.23
C ASP A 5 -0.19 14.38 10.53
N LEU A 6 0.47 13.24 10.70
CA LEU A 6 1.74 12.93 10.04
C LEU A 6 1.60 12.88 8.52
N PHE A 7 0.48 12.39 7.98
CA PHE A 7 0.24 12.33 6.53
C PHE A 7 0.03 13.73 5.91
N ILE A 8 -0.66 14.64 6.62
CA ILE A 8 -0.91 16.01 6.17
C ILE A 8 0.37 16.87 6.26
N GLU A 9 1.15 16.72 7.33
CA GLU A 9 2.48 17.37 7.48
C GLU A 9 3.42 16.94 6.36
N ALA A 10 3.41 15.67 5.99
CA ALA A 10 4.26 15.16 4.94
C ALA A 10 3.93 15.64 3.53
N ILE A 11 2.65 15.87 3.27
CA ILE A 11 2.18 16.50 2.03
C ILE A 11 2.69 17.94 1.95
N ARG A 12 2.83 18.64 3.08
CA ARG A 12 3.44 19.98 3.13
C ARG A 12 4.95 19.90 2.91
N GLU A 13 5.65 19.00 3.61
CA GLU A 13 7.10 18.82 3.44
C GLU A 13 7.50 18.40 2.02
N ALA A 14 6.77 17.46 1.41
CA ALA A 14 7.03 16.98 0.04
C ALA A 14 6.72 18.04 -1.03
N ARG A 15 5.91 19.05 -0.71
CA ARG A 15 5.63 20.18 -1.60
C ARG A 15 6.70 21.27 -1.50
N ASP A 16 7.34 21.38 -0.34
CA ASP A 16 8.26 22.47 -0.03
C ASP A 16 9.74 22.08 -0.22
N HIS A 17 10.06 20.79 -0.40
CA HIS A 17 11.42 20.29 -0.63
C HIS A 17 11.54 19.47 -1.93
N THR A 18 12.53 19.79 -2.75
CA THR A 18 13.00 18.91 -3.83
C THR A 18 13.28 17.52 -3.24
N PRO A 19 12.68 16.43 -3.76
CA PRO A 19 12.96 15.11 -3.23
C PRO A 19 14.47 14.85 -3.30
N PRO A 20 15.13 14.42 -2.21
CA PRO A 20 16.53 14.03 -2.28
C PRO A 20 16.69 12.92 -3.32
N ASP A 21 17.85 12.88 -3.97
CA ASP A 21 18.19 11.90 -5.01
C ASP A 21 17.70 10.51 -4.63
N HIS A 22 16.88 9.91 -5.51
CA HIS A 22 16.31 8.60 -5.25
C HIS A 22 17.42 7.55 -5.14
N PRO A 23 17.37 6.68 -4.13
CA PRO A 23 18.36 5.62 -3.99
C PRO A 23 18.23 4.66 -5.16
N THR A 24 19.28 4.57 -5.96
CA THR A 24 19.41 3.58 -7.03
C THR A 24 20.04 2.29 -6.47
N GLY A 25 19.54 1.13 -6.91
CA GLY A 25 20.06 -0.17 -6.48
C GLY A 25 19.13 -1.06 -5.63
N GLY A 26 17.81 -0.84 -5.71
CA GLY A 26 16.82 -1.77 -5.15
C GLY A 26 16.79 -1.84 -3.61
N VAL A 27 16.55 -3.05 -3.07
CA VAL A 27 16.37 -3.30 -1.63
C VAL A 27 17.60 -2.89 -0.81
N ASP A 28 18.81 -3.18 -1.29
CA ASP A 28 20.04 -2.84 -0.57
C ASP A 28 20.22 -1.33 -0.44
N ALA A 29 19.87 -0.58 -1.49
CA ALA A 29 19.94 0.88 -1.47
C ALA A 29 18.89 1.47 -0.52
N PHE A 30 17.68 0.91 -0.53
CA PHE A 30 16.63 1.27 0.42
C PHE A 30 17.11 1.10 1.87
N LEU A 31 17.62 -0.09 2.23
CA LEU A 31 18.02 -0.39 3.62
C LEU A 31 19.20 0.46 4.10
N ARG A 32 20.11 0.86 3.20
CA ARG A 32 21.22 1.75 3.56
C ARG A 32 20.76 3.17 3.90
N CYS A 33 19.77 3.69 3.19
CA CYS A 33 19.31 5.07 3.33
C CYS A 33 18.15 5.23 4.32
N ALA A 34 17.38 4.17 4.55
CA ALA A 34 16.18 4.20 5.38
C ALA A 34 16.37 4.75 6.80
N PRO A 35 17.48 4.48 7.54
CA PRO A 35 17.66 5.01 8.89
C PRO A 35 17.67 6.54 9.00
N ASP A 36 18.00 7.22 7.90
CA ASP A 36 18.12 8.69 7.86
C ASP A 36 16.83 9.36 7.34
N TRP A 37 15.80 8.59 6.98
CA TRP A 37 14.59 9.13 6.38
C TRP A 37 13.49 9.39 7.40
N PRO A 38 12.71 10.48 7.23
CA PRO A 38 11.46 10.63 7.96
C PRO A 38 10.46 9.52 7.55
N PRO A 39 9.51 9.13 8.43
CA PRO A 39 8.59 8.02 8.19
C PRO A 39 7.85 8.10 6.85
N VAL A 40 7.53 9.31 6.39
CA VAL A 40 6.79 9.50 5.15
C VAL A 40 7.66 9.20 3.94
N ARG A 41 8.91 9.69 3.92
CA ARG A 41 9.84 9.37 2.84
C ARG A 41 10.07 7.87 2.79
N LEU A 42 10.18 7.22 3.95
CA LEU A 42 10.28 5.77 4.03
C LEU A 42 9.07 5.06 3.42
N ALA A 43 7.85 5.51 3.71
CA ALA A 43 6.62 4.96 3.13
C ALA A 43 6.51 5.18 1.61
N GLN A 44 6.91 6.34 1.12
CA GLN A 44 6.94 6.65 -0.32
C GLN A 44 7.94 5.76 -1.06
N GLU A 45 9.17 5.62 -0.54
CA GLU A 45 10.19 4.78 -1.15
C GLU A 45 9.84 3.29 -1.05
N CYS A 46 9.17 2.86 0.02
CA CYS A 46 8.66 1.50 0.15
C CYS A 46 7.63 1.19 -0.94
N THR A 47 6.60 2.03 -1.09
CA THR A 47 5.55 1.80 -2.11
C THR A 47 6.11 1.86 -3.54
N ARG A 48 7.06 2.77 -3.81
CA ARG A 48 7.77 2.81 -5.10
C ARG A 48 8.55 1.53 -5.38
N LEU A 49 9.40 1.11 -4.44
CA LEU A 49 10.24 -0.08 -4.63
C LEU A 49 9.37 -1.34 -4.80
N VAL A 50 8.29 -1.47 -4.03
CA VAL A 50 7.34 -2.58 -4.18
C VAL A 50 6.65 -2.53 -5.55
N ALA A 51 6.28 -1.34 -6.04
CA ALA A 51 5.70 -1.19 -7.37
C ALA A 51 6.66 -1.64 -8.47
N GLU A 52 7.93 -1.26 -8.37
CA GLU A 52 8.99 -1.67 -9.31
C GLU A 52 9.24 -3.18 -9.29
N LEU A 53 9.38 -3.76 -8.08
CA LEU A 53 9.60 -5.20 -7.93
C LEU A 53 8.45 -5.99 -8.53
N ALA A 54 7.21 -5.63 -8.20
CA ALA A 54 6.02 -6.34 -8.64
C ALA A 54 5.52 -5.94 -10.05
N ALA A 55 6.19 -4.97 -10.70
CA ALA A 55 5.72 -4.31 -11.91
C ALA A 55 4.24 -3.89 -11.81
N ALA A 56 3.84 -3.36 -10.65
CA ALA A 56 2.47 -2.93 -10.37
C ALA A 56 2.24 -1.50 -10.86
N ASP A 57 1.06 -1.24 -11.44
CA ASP A 57 0.67 0.09 -11.92
C ASP A 57 0.34 1.03 -10.75
N GLN A 58 -0.08 0.47 -9.63
CA GLN A 58 -0.32 1.19 -8.38
C GLN A 58 -0.05 0.31 -7.18
N VAL A 59 0.63 0.85 -6.17
CA VAL A 59 0.80 0.26 -4.84
C VAL A 59 0.28 1.23 -3.80
N VAL A 60 -0.39 0.72 -2.78
CA VAL A 60 -0.89 1.48 -1.63
C VAL A 60 -0.48 0.77 -0.36
N LEU A 61 0.14 1.51 0.56
CA LEU A 61 0.47 1.04 1.90
C LEU A 61 -0.56 1.58 2.88
N HIS A 62 -1.23 0.69 3.59
CA HIS A 62 -2.14 1.01 4.68
C HIS A 62 -1.56 0.56 6.01
N ALA A 63 -1.62 1.40 7.04
CA ALA A 63 -1.37 1.03 8.43
C ALA A 63 -2.68 0.76 9.15
N ARG A 64 -2.69 -0.25 10.03
CA ARG A 64 -3.80 -0.52 10.92
C ARG A 64 -3.71 0.37 12.16
N GLN A 65 -4.79 1.09 12.46
CA GLN A 65 -4.95 1.93 13.64
C GLN A 65 -6.27 1.58 14.32
N GLY A 66 -6.21 0.65 15.28
CA GLY A 66 -7.42 0.10 15.90
C GLY A 66 -8.27 -0.68 14.91
N ASP A 67 -9.49 -0.18 14.68
CA ASP A 67 -10.47 -0.68 13.72
C ASP A 67 -10.37 0.03 12.35
N GLN A 68 -9.39 0.91 12.14
CA GLN A 68 -9.19 1.62 10.88
C GLN A 68 -7.96 1.13 10.11
N MET A 69 -8.03 1.26 8.78
CA MET A 69 -6.93 1.10 7.83
C MET A 69 -6.65 2.46 7.18
N VAL A 70 -5.52 3.06 7.53
CA VAL A 70 -5.13 4.42 7.13
C VAL A 70 -4.09 4.34 6.02
N CYS A 71 -4.31 5.04 4.90
CA CYS A 71 -3.32 5.12 3.83
C CYS A 71 -2.09 5.93 4.29
N CYS A 72 -0.91 5.31 4.28
CA CYS A 72 0.35 5.95 4.63
C CYS A 72 1.08 6.47 3.39
N ALA A 73 1.01 5.74 2.27
CA ALA A 73 1.63 6.13 1.02
C ALA A 73 1.01 5.38 -0.16
N LEU A 74 1.19 5.94 -1.35
CA LEU A 74 0.86 5.27 -2.60
C LEU A 74 1.84 5.65 -3.72
N HIS A 75 2.11 4.70 -4.61
CA HIS A 75 2.94 4.90 -5.80
C HIS A 75 2.27 4.37 -7.06
N PRO A 76 2.12 5.16 -8.14
CA PRO A 76 2.43 6.59 -8.20
C PRO A 76 1.53 7.43 -7.26
N PRO A 77 1.95 8.63 -6.83
CA PRO A 77 1.16 9.45 -5.92
C PRO A 77 -0.09 10.01 -6.62
N ARG A 78 -1.27 9.64 -6.12
CA ARG A 78 -2.59 10.06 -6.64
C ARG A 78 -3.52 10.40 -5.49
N LEU A 79 -3.23 11.45 -4.73
CA LEU A 79 -3.89 11.74 -3.43
C LEU A 79 -5.42 11.93 -3.49
N SER A 80 -5.99 12.25 -4.65
CA SER A 80 -7.44 12.34 -4.85
C SER A 80 -8.12 10.98 -5.08
N THR A 81 -7.35 9.90 -5.18
CA THR A 81 -7.87 8.56 -5.41
C THR A 81 -8.69 8.07 -4.21
N PRO A 82 -9.82 7.37 -4.42
CA PRO A 82 -10.52 6.67 -3.35
C PRO A 82 -9.62 5.73 -2.55
N LEU A 83 -8.60 5.12 -3.16
CA LEU A 83 -7.68 4.19 -2.49
C LEU A 83 -6.88 4.82 -1.33
N ALA A 84 -6.75 6.15 -1.31
CA ALA A 84 -6.04 6.88 -0.27
C ALA A 84 -6.91 7.19 0.97
N ARG A 85 -8.19 6.80 0.95
CA ARG A 85 -9.10 7.04 2.08
C ARG A 85 -8.89 6.03 3.20
N THR A 86 -9.14 6.47 4.42
CA THR A 86 -9.28 5.61 5.60
C THR A 86 -10.53 4.74 5.47
N GLN A 87 -10.43 3.48 5.89
CA GLN A 87 -11.48 2.47 5.79
C GLN A 87 -11.57 1.64 7.06
N ASP A 88 -12.75 1.06 7.35
CA ASP A 88 -12.90 0.10 8.42
C ASP A 88 -12.10 -1.18 8.13
N ALA A 89 -11.38 -1.67 9.13
CA ALA A 89 -10.49 -2.81 9.03
C ALA A 89 -11.21 -4.15 8.87
N ASP A 90 -12.46 -4.25 9.34
CA ASP A 90 -13.23 -5.49 9.32
C ASP A 90 -13.70 -5.84 7.90
N GLY A 91 -13.99 -4.82 7.08
CA GLY A 91 -14.31 -4.97 5.66
C GLY A 91 -13.12 -4.78 4.73
N PHE A 92 -11.90 -4.63 5.25
CA PHE A 92 -10.76 -4.27 4.41
C PHE A 92 -10.10 -5.49 3.76
N PRO A 93 -9.68 -5.41 2.48
CA PRO A 93 -9.89 -4.30 1.54
C PRO A 93 -11.21 -4.38 0.77
N TRP A 94 -11.90 -5.53 0.78
CA TRP A 94 -13.06 -5.79 -0.08
C TRP A 94 -14.20 -6.57 0.59
N GLY A 95 -14.19 -6.71 1.92
CA GLY A 95 -15.25 -7.38 2.69
C GLY A 95 -15.42 -8.85 2.31
N ILE A 96 -14.34 -9.49 1.84
CA ILE A 96 -14.35 -10.90 1.48
C ILE A 96 -14.12 -11.68 2.79
N ASP A 97 -15.18 -11.75 3.60
CA ASP A 97 -15.17 -12.26 4.98
C ASP A 97 -14.62 -13.70 5.12
N ASP A 98 -14.65 -14.48 4.04
CA ASP A 98 -14.15 -15.87 4.01
C ASP A 98 -12.66 -16.01 3.66
N LEU A 99 -11.99 -14.91 3.30
CA LEU A 99 -10.58 -14.90 2.95
C LEU A 99 -9.81 -14.09 3.99
N VAL A 100 -9.22 -14.80 4.96
CA VAL A 100 -8.08 -14.31 5.72
C VAL A 100 -6.84 -15.00 5.18
N PRO A 101 -6.25 -14.52 4.06
CA PRO A 101 -5.07 -15.17 3.54
C PRO A 101 -3.94 -14.91 4.53
N SER A 102 -3.42 -15.97 5.13
CA SER A 102 -2.19 -15.91 5.90
C SER A 102 -0.99 -15.47 5.04
N ARG A 103 -1.13 -15.53 3.70
CA ARG A 103 -0.07 -15.24 2.72
C ARG A 103 -0.35 -14.00 1.85
N PHE A 104 -1.36 -14.04 0.98
CA PHE A 104 -1.83 -12.93 0.13
C PHE A 104 -3.18 -13.34 -0.50
N LEU A 105 -3.96 -12.37 -0.99
CA LEU A 105 -5.11 -12.59 -1.84
C LEU A 105 -4.82 -12.04 -3.24
N ALA A 106 -4.82 -12.91 -4.25
CA ALA A 106 -4.69 -12.54 -5.64
C ALA A 106 -6.07 -12.53 -6.30
N VAL A 107 -6.43 -11.40 -6.93
CA VAL A 107 -7.71 -11.22 -7.62
C VAL A 107 -7.44 -11.00 -9.10
N HIS A 108 -7.73 -12.02 -9.91
CA HIS A 108 -7.48 -12.02 -11.36
C HIS A 108 -8.40 -11.08 -12.14
N ASP A 109 -9.62 -10.85 -11.64
CA ASP A 109 -10.55 -9.85 -12.16
C ASP A 109 -11.07 -9.03 -10.98
N ALA A 110 -10.35 -7.95 -10.68
CA ALA A 110 -10.67 -7.05 -9.57
C ALA A 110 -11.67 -5.96 -9.97
N GLY A 111 -11.99 -5.83 -11.27
CA GLY A 111 -12.79 -4.74 -11.81
C GLY A 111 -14.10 -4.48 -11.05
N PRO A 112 -14.93 -5.51 -10.77
CA PRO A 112 -16.19 -5.34 -10.04
C PRO A 112 -16.05 -5.01 -8.55
N LEU A 113 -14.85 -5.13 -7.97
CA LEU A 113 -14.64 -4.89 -6.55
C LEU A 113 -14.72 -3.39 -6.24
N PRO A 114 -15.19 -3.02 -5.04
CA PRO A 114 -15.17 -1.64 -4.59
C PRO A 114 -13.73 -1.18 -4.32
N ALA A 115 -13.40 0.08 -4.64
CA ALA A 115 -12.13 0.69 -4.26
C ALA A 115 -12.07 1.05 -2.77
N ILE A 116 -13.23 1.27 -2.16
CA ILE A 116 -13.42 1.54 -0.73
C ILE A 116 -14.69 0.83 -0.24
N VAL A 117 -14.62 0.18 0.92
CA VAL A 117 -15.78 -0.49 1.53
C VAL A 117 -16.45 0.51 2.47
N VAL A 118 -17.37 1.33 1.94
CA VAL A 118 -18.10 2.34 2.73
C VAL A 118 -19.61 2.27 2.51
N ASP A 119 -20.11 2.08 1.28
CA ASP A 119 -21.55 1.95 0.96
C ASP A 119 -21.81 1.36 -0.44
N GLU A 120 -23.06 0.96 -0.73
CA GLU A 120 -23.52 0.58 -2.09
C GLU A 120 -23.30 1.73 -3.09
N GLY A 121 -22.63 1.44 -4.22
CA GLY A 121 -22.31 2.43 -5.25
C GLY A 121 -20.95 3.11 -5.11
N SER A 122 -20.06 2.58 -4.26
CA SER A 122 -18.65 3.00 -4.21
C SER A 122 -17.97 2.84 -5.57
N THR A 123 -17.06 3.77 -5.90
CA THR A 123 -16.18 3.65 -7.08
C THR A 123 -15.53 2.27 -7.11
N THR A 124 -15.62 1.62 -8.25
CA THR A 124 -15.05 0.29 -8.50
C THR A 124 -13.57 0.40 -8.87
N ILE A 125 -12.85 -0.72 -8.74
CA ILE A 125 -11.46 -0.82 -9.17
C ILE A 125 -11.32 -0.59 -10.69
N GLU A 126 -12.29 -1.02 -11.50
CA GLU A 126 -12.28 -0.77 -12.95
C GLU A 126 -12.44 0.72 -13.31
N GLU A 127 -13.27 1.46 -12.58
CA GLU A 127 -13.40 2.92 -12.76
C GLU A 127 -12.12 3.68 -12.44
N LEU A 128 -11.23 3.10 -11.64
CA LEU A 128 -9.87 3.61 -11.40
C LEU A 128 -8.85 3.19 -12.46
N GLY A 129 -9.27 2.37 -13.44
CA GLY A 129 -8.44 1.88 -14.54
C GLY A 129 -7.66 0.60 -14.22
N PHE A 130 -8.03 -0.13 -13.16
CA PHE A 130 -7.38 -1.38 -12.76
C PHE A 130 -8.29 -2.59 -13.00
N ARG A 131 -7.68 -3.74 -13.25
CA ARG A 131 -8.35 -4.98 -13.66
C ARG A 131 -7.92 -6.21 -12.87
N SER A 132 -6.78 -6.17 -12.19
CA SER A 132 -6.37 -7.19 -11.24
C SER A 132 -5.70 -6.57 -10.02
N ALA A 133 -5.69 -7.31 -8.92
CA ALA A 133 -5.15 -6.82 -7.66
C ALA A 133 -4.49 -7.92 -6.83
N VAL A 134 -3.58 -7.52 -5.95
CA VAL A 134 -3.03 -8.34 -4.88
C VAL A 134 -3.18 -7.59 -3.57
N HIS A 135 -3.81 -8.23 -2.60
CA HIS A 135 -3.81 -7.78 -1.22
C HIS A 135 -2.79 -8.60 -0.43
N LEU A 136 -1.85 -7.91 0.21
CA LEU A 136 -0.75 -8.49 0.95
C LEU A 136 -0.78 -8.01 2.41
N PRO A 137 -1.31 -8.81 3.35
CA PRO A 137 -1.33 -8.47 4.76
C PRO A 137 0.07 -8.31 5.34
N LEU A 138 0.26 -7.28 6.17
CA LEU A 138 1.50 -7.01 6.91
C LEU A 138 1.30 -7.39 8.38
N ARG A 139 2.23 -8.19 8.92
CA ARG A 139 2.19 -8.66 10.31
C ARG A 139 3.58 -8.62 10.94
N ALA A 140 3.65 -8.17 12.19
CA ALA A 140 4.83 -8.28 13.04
C ALA A 140 4.56 -9.41 14.06
N GLY A 141 4.99 -10.63 13.73
CA GLY A 141 4.55 -11.84 14.42
C GLY A 141 3.04 -12.03 14.31
N ASN A 142 2.34 -12.12 15.45
CA ASN A 142 0.88 -12.26 15.47
C ASN A 142 0.13 -10.92 15.37
N ARG A 143 0.82 -9.78 15.45
CA ARG A 143 0.21 -8.45 15.42
C ARG A 143 -0.08 -8.00 13.99
N PRO A 144 -1.34 -7.73 13.60
CA PRO A 144 -1.65 -7.13 12.30
C PRO A 144 -1.15 -5.69 12.26
N MET A 145 -0.32 -5.37 11.28
CA MET A 145 0.27 -4.03 11.12
C MET A 145 -0.44 -3.20 10.07
N GLY A 146 -0.98 -3.83 9.04
CA GLY A 146 -1.49 -3.13 7.88
C GLY A 146 -1.54 -4.02 6.65
N ALA A 147 -1.44 -3.41 5.47
CA ALA A 147 -1.43 -4.13 4.21
C ALA A 147 -0.73 -3.34 3.09
N LEU A 148 -0.21 -4.08 2.11
CA LEU A 148 0.07 -3.55 0.78
C LEU A 148 -1.04 -4.01 -0.17
N ASN A 149 -1.64 -3.07 -0.89
CA ASN A 149 -2.52 -3.37 -2.02
C ASN A 149 -1.84 -2.97 -3.31
N LEU A 150 -1.76 -3.91 -4.25
CA LEU A 150 -1.13 -3.73 -5.55
C LEU A 150 -2.19 -3.90 -6.63
N TYR A 151 -2.12 -3.08 -7.67
CA TYR A 151 -3.10 -3.06 -8.75
C TYR A 151 -2.41 -3.01 -10.11
N TRP A 152 -3.04 -3.67 -11.09
CA TRP A 152 -2.63 -3.64 -12.49
C TRP A 152 -3.83 -3.30 -13.38
N SER A 153 -3.59 -2.53 -14.43
CA SER A 153 -4.54 -2.16 -15.49
C SER A 153 -4.94 -3.32 -16.40
N ARG A 154 -4.21 -4.44 -16.33
CA ARG A 154 -4.46 -5.63 -17.13
C ARG A 154 -5.16 -6.72 -16.30
N PRO A 155 -6.04 -7.51 -16.92
CA PRO A 155 -6.60 -8.68 -16.27
C PRO A 155 -5.52 -9.75 -16.05
N GLY A 156 -5.73 -10.57 -15.03
CA GLY A 156 -4.77 -11.60 -14.63
C GLY A 156 -3.68 -11.06 -13.70
N VAL A 157 -3.45 -11.78 -12.60
CA VAL A 157 -2.45 -11.41 -11.61
C VAL A 157 -1.07 -11.84 -12.10
N ASN A 158 -0.19 -10.86 -12.37
CA ASN A 158 1.24 -11.08 -12.62
C ASN A 158 2.02 -11.06 -11.29
N TRP A 159 1.58 -11.86 -10.32
CA TRP A 159 2.21 -11.92 -9.00
C TRP A 159 3.26 -13.02 -8.95
N ASP A 160 4.49 -12.61 -8.70
CA ASP A 160 5.56 -13.53 -8.35
C ASP A 160 5.62 -13.70 -6.83
N ASP A 161 5.32 -14.91 -6.38
CA ASP A 161 5.26 -15.26 -4.97
C ASP A 161 6.64 -15.24 -4.28
N THR A 162 7.72 -15.10 -5.06
CA THR A 162 9.07 -14.84 -4.53
C THR A 162 9.26 -13.40 -4.05
N ILE A 163 8.46 -12.46 -4.55
CA ILE A 163 8.49 -11.04 -4.17
C ILE A 163 7.72 -10.81 -2.86
N GLY A 164 6.68 -11.62 -2.61
CA GLY A 164 5.81 -11.46 -1.45
C GLY A 164 6.52 -11.37 -0.08
N PRO A 165 7.53 -12.22 0.22
CA PRO A 165 8.34 -12.07 1.43
C PRO A 165 9.08 -10.74 1.52
N ILE A 166 9.68 -10.26 0.41
CA ILE A 166 10.43 -9.01 0.35
C ILE A 166 9.49 -7.82 0.55
N ALA A 167 8.38 -7.78 -0.20
CA ALA A 167 7.38 -6.71 -0.09
C ALA A 167 6.79 -6.64 1.33
N ARG A 168 6.53 -7.78 1.99
CA ARG A 168 6.11 -7.80 3.40
C ARG A 168 7.18 -7.26 4.34
N ALA A 169 8.43 -7.69 4.16
CA ALA A 169 9.53 -7.24 5.01
C ALA A 169 9.71 -5.72 4.91
N LEU A 170 9.67 -5.16 3.70
CA LEU A 170 9.71 -3.71 3.46
C LEU A 170 8.53 -3.01 4.13
N GLY A 171 7.30 -3.48 3.89
CA GLY A 171 6.10 -2.90 4.48
C GLY A 171 6.11 -2.93 6.01
N VAL A 172 6.50 -4.05 6.62
CA VAL A 172 6.59 -4.17 8.09
C VAL A 172 7.68 -3.25 8.62
N TYR A 173 8.88 -3.26 8.03
CA TYR A 173 9.97 -2.37 8.42
C TYR A 173 9.54 -0.90 8.39
N THR A 174 8.85 -0.49 7.32
CA THR A 174 8.32 0.86 7.18
C THR A 174 7.28 1.23 8.23
N LEU A 175 6.44 0.29 8.66
CA LEU A 175 5.40 0.54 9.67
C LEU A 175 5.91 0.43 11.12
N GLU A 176 7.13 -0.06 11.33
CA GLU A 176 7.77 -0.14 12.65
C GLU A 176 8.76 1.01 12.94
N ALA A 177 9.17 1.75 11.91
CA ALA A 177 10.05 2.91 12.01
C ALA A 177 9.32 4.16 12.54
#